data_AF-A0A975HZQ7-F1
#
_entry.id   AF-A0A975HZQ7-F1
#
_cell.length_a   1.000
_cell.length_b   1.000
_cell.length_c   1.000
_cell.angle_alpha   90.00
_cell.angle_beta   90.00
_cell.angle_gamma   90.00
#
_symmetry.space_group_name_H-M   'P 1'
#
loop_
_entity.id
_entity.type
_entity.pdbx_description
1 polymer ?
#
loop_
_entity_poly.entity_id
_entity_poly.type
_entity_poly.pdbx_seq_one_letter_code
_entity_poly.pdbx_strand_id
1 'polypeptide(L)'
;MIWSVGIDVSKAKLDAALLRVDGKYRSKVFANDVSGFQHLLQWIQTHIPPGEAVQVCMEATGAYHEALALFLFDHGVAVSVVNPLLVKRFIEADGVRNKTDEGDAKCLARFCRLTAPELWEARL
;
A
#
# COMPACT_ATOMS: atom_id res chain seq x y z
N MET A 1 1.69 -15.83 6.57
CA MET A 1 2.42 -14.67 6.01
C MET A 1 1.40 -13.80 5.29
N ILE A 2 1.16 -12.57 5.74
CA ILE A 2 0.03 -11.71 5.32
C ILE A 2 0.33 -11.04 3.98
N TRP A 3 -0.59 -10.99 3.03
CA TRP A 3 -0.37 -10.27 1.76
C TRP A 3 -0.23 -8.76 2.03
N SER A 4 0.67 -8.09 1.31
CA SER A 4 0.95 -6.68 1.59
C SER A 4 0.91 -5.86 0.31
N VAL A 5 0.19 -4.75 0.32
CA VAL A 5 0.15 -3.80 -0.78
C VAL A 5 0.76 -2.49 -0.31
N GLY A 6 1.69 -1.94 -1.08
CA GLY A 6 2.15 -0.56 -0.90
C GLY A 6 1.56 0.31 -1.99
N ILE A 7 1.12 1.52 -1.64
CA ILE A 7 0.56 2.49 -2.57
C ILE A 7 1.28 3.83 -2.40
N ASP A 8 1.96 4.25 -3.45
CA ASP A 8 2.42 5.63 -3.58
C ASP A 8 1.28 6.47 -4.19
N VAL A 9 0.88 7.51 -3.45
CA VAL A 9 -0.31 8.31 -3.74
C VAL A 9 0.11 9.68 -4.25
N SER A 10 -0.35 10.03 -5.44
CA SER A 10 -0.22 11.37 -6.00
C SER A 10 -1.59 11.97 -6.29
N LYS A 11 -1.64 13.25 -6.65
CA LYS A 11 -2.90 13.94 -7.00
C LYS A 11 -3.70 13.22 -8.09
N ALA A 12 -3.03 12.65 -9.11
CA ALA A 12 -3.70 12.11 -10.30
C ALA A 12 -3.71 10.58 -10.36
N LYS A 13 -2.77 9.92 -9.67
CA LYS A 13 -2.56 8.48 -9.79
C LYS A 13 -2.19 7.80 -8.48
N LEU A 14 -2.45 6.51 -8.45
CA LEU A 14 -2.10 5.56 -7.39
C LEU A 14 -1.16 4.51 -7.99
N ASP A 15 0.11 4.53 -7.61
CA ASP A 15 1.07 3.51 -8.00
C ASP A 15 1.03 2.39 -6.95
N ALA A 16 0.48 1.23 -7.30
CA ALA A 16 0.31 0.12 -6.37
C ALA A 16 1.32 -1.00 -6.62
N ALA A 17 1.82 -1.62 -5.55
CA ALA A 17 2.63 -2.82 -5.59
C ALA A 17 2.15 -3.85 -4.57
N LEU A 18 1.79 -5.05 -5.05
CA LEU A 18 1.42 -6.21 -4.25
C LEU A 18 2.65 -7.09 -4.03
N LEU A 19 3.08 -7.23 -2.78
CA LEU A 19 4.09 -8.19 -2.34
C LEU A 19 3.42 -9.52 -1.98
N ARG A 20 3.69 -10.52 -2.82
CA ARG A 20 3.16 -11.87 -2.70
C ARG A 20 3.93 -12.68 -1.66
N VAL A 21 3.35 -13.80 -1.23
CA VAL A 21 3.98 -14.71 -0.27
C VAL A 21 5.28 -15.35 -0.78
N ASP A 22 5.46 -15.45 -2.10
CA ASP A 22 6.66 -15.97 -2.77
C ASP A 22 7.78 -14.91 -2.92
N GLY A 23 7.59 -13.71 -2.35
CA GLY A 23 8.52 -12.60 -2.42
C GLY A 23 8.49 -11.82 -3.73
N LYS A 24 7.64 -12.20 -4.69
CA LYS A 24 7.51 -11.48 -5.97
C LYS A 24 6.51 -10.34 -5.87
N TYR A 25 6.71 -9.33 -6.74
CA TYR A 25 5.80 -8.20 -6.85
C TYR A 25 4.86 -8.33 -8.05
N ARG A 26 3.67 -7.76 -7.91
CA ARG A 26 2.87 -7.27 -9.04
C ARG A 26 2.66 -5.78 -8.85
N SER A 27 2.67 -5.01 -9.93
CA SER A 27 2.50 -3.56 -9.86
C SER A 27 1.51 -3.11 -10.92
N LYS A 28 0.71 -2.09 -10.59
CA LYS A 28 -0.27 -1.49 -11.48
C LYS A 28 -0.56 -0.06 -11.04
N VAL A 29 -0.86 0.81 -12.02
CA VAL A 29 -1.21 2.21 -11.77
C VAL A 29 -2.71 2.39 -11.98
N PHE A 30 -3.34 3.18 -11.11
CA PHE A 30 -4.76 3.53 -11.16
C PHE A 30 -4.92 5.05 -11.10
N ALA A 31 -6.09 5.55 -11.50
CA ALA A 31 -6.44 6.96 -11.27
C ALA A 31 -6.67 7.22 -9.77
N ASN A 32 -6.37 8.43 -9.29
CA ASN A 32 -6.77 8.85 -7.95
C ASN A 32 -8.17 9.45 -7.95
N ASP A 33 -9.16 8.60 -8.25
CA ASP A 33 -10.59 8.91 -8.23
C ASP A 33 -11.40 7.64 -7.89
N VAL A 34 -12.71 7.79 -7.73
CA VAL A 34 -13.61 6.69 -7.33
C VAL A 34 -13.54 5.48 -8.28
N SER A 35 -13.40 5.72 -9.59
CA SER A 35 -13.28 4.65 -10.59
C SER A 35 -11.94 3.91 -10.42
N GLY A 36 -10.85 4.65 -10.21
CA GLY A 36 -9.56 4.10 -9.88
C GLY A 36 -9.56 3.28 -8.59
N PHE A 37 -10.29 3.72 -7.56
CA PHE A 37 -10.41 3.00 -6.29
C PHE A 37 -11.11 1.65 -6.47
N GLN A 38 -12.20 1.62 -7.24
CA GLN A 38 -12.92 0.37 -7.58
C GLN A 38 -12.02 -0.59 -8.35
N HIS A 39 -11.29 -0.09 -9.36
CA HIS A 39 -10.36 -0.91 -10.13
C HIS A 39 -9.18 -1.44 -9.29
N LEU A 40 -8.68 -0.64 -8.34
CA LEU A 40 -7.65 -1.05 -7.41
C LEU A 40 -8.16 -2.17 -6.50
N LEU A 41 -9.34 -2.01 -5.89
CA LEU A 41 -9.94 -3.02 -5.02
C LEU A 41 -10.16 -4.34 -5.78
N GLN A 42 -10.73 -4.28 -6.97
CA GLN A 42 -10.91 -5.45 -7.83
C GLN A 42 -9.58 -6.13 -8.15
N TRP A 43 -8.53 -5.35 -8.44
CA TRP A 43 -7.20 -5.88 -8.71
C TRP A 43 -6.59 -6.59 -7.50
N ILE A 44 -6.76 -6.05 -6.29
CA ILE A 44 -6.35 -6.70 -5.04
C ILE A 44 -7.08 -8.03 -4.89
N GLN A 45 -8.40 -8.04 -4.98
CA GLN A 45 -9.24 -9.24 -4.83
C GLN A 45 -8.95 -10.30 -5.90
N THR A 46 -8.58 -9.90 -7.11
CA THR A 46 -8.25 -10.84 -8.20
C THR A 46 -6.94 -11.59 -7.95
N HIS A 47 -5.99 -10.95 -7.26
CA HIS A 47 -4.65 -11.51 -7.06
C HIS A 47 -4.42 -12.16 -5.70
N ILE A 48 -5.32 -11.95 -4.76
CA ILE A 48 -5.26 -12.51 -3.42
C ILE A 48 -6.29 -13.63 -3.31
N PRO A 49 -5.89 -14.85 -2.90
CA PRO A 49 -6.83 -15.95 -2.73
C PRO A 49 -7.96 -15.58 -1.75
N PRO A 50 -9.20 -16.03 -1.99
CA PRO A 50 -10.30 -15.80 -1.06
C PRO A 50 -9.97 -16.28 0.36
N GLY A 51 -10.27 -15.46 1.37
CA GLY A 51 -10.01 -15.76 2.79
C GLY A 51 -8.60 -15.39 3.29
N GLU A 52 -7.69 -14.98 2.41
CA GLU A 52 -6.37 -14.50 2.81
C GLU A 52 -6.41 -13.04 3.28
N ALA A 53 -5.69 -12.76 4.36
CA ALA A 53 -5.57 -11.40 4.89
C ALA A 53 -4.63 -10.55 4.02
N VAL A 54 -5.01 -9.29 3.81
CA VAL A 54 -4.20 -8.27 3.13
C VAL A 54 -4.15 -6.99 3.95
N GLN A 55 -2.97 -6.38 4.02
CA GLN A 55 -2.78 -5.04 4.56
C GLN A 55 -2.27 -4.10 3.46
N VAL A 56 -2.93 -2.96 3.32
CA VAL A 56 -2.55 -1.89 2.40
C VAL A 56 -1.86 -0.78 3.18
N CYS A 57 -0.63 -0.44 2.81
CA CYS A 57 0.11 0.68 3.37
C CYS A 57 0.26 1.81 2.36
N MET A 58 0.01 3.05 2.78
CA MET A 58 0.22 4.27 2.01
C MET A 58 0.86 5.36 2.87
N GLU A 59 1.64 6.26 2.28
CA GLU A 59 2.27 7.36 3.02
C GLU A 59 1.33 8.56 3.18
N ALA A 60 1.42 9.23 4.33
CA ALA A 60 0.67 10.45 4.64
C ALA A 60 1.31 11.71 4.00
N THR A 61 1.42 11.76 2.67
CA THR A 61 1.95 12.93 1.94
C THR A 61 0.82 13.83 1.42
N GLY A 62 0.41 14.80 2.24
CA GLY A 62 -0.75 15.67 1.94
C GLY A 62 -2.09 14.93 2.03
N ALA A 63 -3.20 15.56 1.60
CA ALA A 63 -4.55 15.01 1.81
C ALA A 63 -5.01 13.98 0.76
N TYR A 64 -4.24 13.74 -0.31
CA TYR A 64 -4.69 12.94 -1.47
C TYR A 64 -4.93 11.46 -1.17
N HIS A 65 -4.44 10.95 -0.04
CA HIS A 65 -4.60 9.57 0.38
C HIS A 65 -5.89 9.31 1.19
N GLU A 66 -6.49 10.37 1.77
CA GLU A 66 -7.60 10.24 2.71
C GLU A 66 -8.83 9.56 2.09
N ALA A 67 -9.21 9.98 0.87
CA ALA A 67 -10.35 9.40 0.16
C ALA A 67 -10.14 7.93 -0.18
N LEU A 68 -8.92 7.54 -0.55
CA LEU A 68 -8.57 6.15 -0.81
C LEU A 68 -8.57 5.31 0.47
N ALA A 69 -7.99 5.83 1.56
CA ALA A 69 -7.94 5.14 2.85
C ALA A 69 -9.35 4.85 3.36
N LEU A 70 -10.23 5.86 3.33
CA LEU A 70 -11.64 5.72 3.71
C LEU A 70 -12.35 4.70 2.81
N PHE A 71 -12.21 4.81 1.49
CA PHE A 71 -12.84 3.88 0.55
C PHE A 71 -12.42 2.42 0.84
N LEU A 72 -11.14 2.16 1.02
CA LEU A 72 -10.64 0.80 1.30
C LEU A 72 -11.12 0.29 2.67
N PHE A 73 -11.11 1.16 3.69
CA PHE A 73 -11.64 0.85 5.02
C PHE A 73 -13.13 0.47 4.98
N ASP A 74 -13.96 1.24 4.28
CA ASP A 74 -15.40 0.97 4.11
C ASP A 74 -15.67 -0.36 3.39
N HIS A 75 -14.71 -0.86 2.61
CA HIS A 75 -14.77 -2.16 1.94
C HIS A 75 -14.09 -3.28 2.74
N GLY A 76 -13.76 -3.04 4.02
CA GLY A 76 -13.21 -4.04 4.93
C GLY A 76 -11.74 -4.40 4.67
N VAL A 77 -11.01 -3.57 3.94
CA VAL A 77 -9.57 -3.76 3.72
C VAL A 77 -8.79 -3.17 4.91
N ALA A 78 -7.83 -3.91 5.44
CA ALA A 78 -6.94 -3.39 6.47
C ALA A 78 -5.99 -2.36 5.84
N VAL A 79 -6.11 -1.10 6.28
CA VAL A 79 -5.32 0.03 5.76
C VAL A 79 -4.38 0.53 6.85
N SER A 80 -3.19 0.97 6.48
CA SER A 80 -2.29 1.74 7.34
C SER A 80 -1.81 2.97 6.60
N VAL A 81 -1.99 4.13 7.23
CA VAL A 81 -1.47 5.41 6.75
C VAL A 81 -0.22 5.72 7.57
N VAL A 82 0.94 5.65 6.93
CA VAL A 82 2.24 5.65 7.60
C VAL A 82 2.96 6.98 7.45
N ASN A 83 3.75 7.34 8.45
CA ASN A 83 4.58 8.55 8.39
C ASN A 83 5.71 8.35 7.38
N PRO A 84 5.87 9.23 6.36
CA PRO A 84 6.94 9.16 5.37
C PRO A 84 8.34 9.04 5.99
N LEU A 85 8.57 9.70 7.14
CA LEU A 85 9.85 9.64 7.84
C LEU A 85 10.16 8.23 8.37
N LEU A 86 9.14 7.47 8.81
CA LEU A 86 9.31 6.10 9.28
C LEU A 86 9.68 5.18 8.12
N VAL A 87 9.01 5.33 6.97
CA VAL A 87 9.32 4.56 5.77
C VAL A 87 10.72 4.88 5.29
N LYS A 88 11.10 6.17 5.24
CA LYS A 88 12.46 6.60 4.88
C LYS A 88 13.53 5.98 5.78
N ARG A 89 13.35 6.06 7.11
CA ARG A 89 14.27 5.47 8.11
C ARG A 89 14.34 3.96 7.98
N PHE A 90 13.21 3.30 7.74
CA PHE A 90 13.18 1.88 7.48
C PHE A 90 14.03 1.53 6.25
N ILE A 91 13.87 2.24 5.13
CA ILE A 91 14.65 1.95 3.92
C ILE A 91 16.15 2.21 4.14
N GLU A 92 16.51 3.23 4.92
CA GLU A 92 17.91 3.49 5.31
C GLU A 92 18.49 2.37 6.20
N ALA A 93 17.71 1.86 7.15
CA ALA A 93 18.13 0.82 8.09
C ALA A 93 18.12 -0.61 7.50
N ASP A 94 17.17 -0.92 6.60
CA ASP A 94 17.04 -2.22 5.92
C ASP A 94 18.24 -2.50 5.00
N GLY A 95 19.12 -1.51 4.77
CA GLY A 95 20.43 -1.72 4.15
C GLY A 95 20.35 -2.21 2.70
N VAL A 96 19.20 -2.05 2.03
CA VAL A 96 18.99 -2.54 0.66
C VAL A 96 19.84 -1.72 -0.30
N ARG A 97 21.02 -2.28 -0.61
CA ARG A 97 21.95 -1.91 -1.69
C ARG A 97 21.32 -1.88 -3.10
N ASN A 98 20.03 -2.16 -3.24
CA ASN A 98 19.27 -2.16 -4.51
C ASN A 98 18.28 -0.98 -4.63
N LYS A 99 18.43 0.07 -3.81
CA LYS A 99 17.53 1.24 -3.77
C LYS A 99 17.44 2.01 -5.10
N THR A 100 18.32 1.74 -6.07
CA THR A 100 18.28 2.40 -7.38
C THR A 100 17.15 1.94 -8.30
N ASP A 101 16.55 0.75 -8.09
CA ASP A 101 15.58 0.19 -9.06
C ASP A 101 14.20 -0.22 -8.49
N GLU A 102 14.01 -0.20 -7.16
CA GLU A 102 12.69 -0.51 -6.56
C GLU A 102 11.89 0.78 -6.32
N GLY A 103 10.76 0.94 -7.02
CA GLY A 103 9.87 2.10 -6.87
C GLY A 103 9.16 2.17 -5.51
N ASP A 104 8.75 3.37 -5.11
CA ASP A 104 8.22 3.72 -3.77
C ASP A 104 7.10 2.79 -3.27
N ALA A 105 6.17 2.40 -4.16
CA ALA A 105 5.11 1.45 -3.85
C ALA A 105 5.63 0.08 -3.37
N LYS A 106 6.74 -0.43 -3.94
CA LYS A 106 7.35 -1.70 -3.51
C LYS A 106 7.99 -1.55 -2.14
N CYS A 107 8.67 -0.44 -1.89
CA CYS A 107 9.24 -0.11 -0.59
C CYS A 107 8.14 -0.09 0.49
N LEU A 108 7.00 0.52 0.19
CA LEU A 108 5.85 0.53 1.08
C LEU A 108 5.29 -0.87 1.34
N ALA A 109 5.19 -1.72 0.32
CA ALA A 109 4.72 -3.09 0.48
C ALA A 109 5.65 -3.90 1.40
N ARG A 110 6.97 -3.72 1.27
CA ARG A 110 7.98 -4.34 2.16
C ARG A 110 7.88 -3.81 3.58
N PHE A 111 7.82 -2.48 3.73
CA PHE A 111 7.64 -1.82 5.01
C PHE A 111 6.42 -2.41 5.74
N CYS A 112 5.29 -2.47 5.04
CA CYS A 112 4.03 -3.03 5.55
C CYS A 112 4.22 -4.47 6.03
N ARG A 113 4.86 -5.31 5.21
CA ARG A 113 5.10 -6.73 5.53
C ARG A 113 5.97 -6.93 6.77
N LEU A 114 7.03 -6.14 6.91
CA LEU A 114 8.08 -6.36 7.90
C LEU A 114 7.80 -5.66 9.23
N THR A 115 7.04 -4.57 9.20
CA THR A 115 6.75 -3.78 10.39
C THR A 115 5.33 -3.98 10.92
N ALA A 116 4.41 -4.50 10.09
CA ALA A 116 3.00 -4.67 10.42
C ALA A 116 2.42 -3.42 11.15
N PRO A 117 2.44 -2.25 10.48
CA PRO A 117 2.10 -0.99 11.14
C PRO A 117 0.65 -0.99 11.64
N GLU A 118 0.36 -0.11 12.59
CA GLU A 118 -0.98 0.05 13.14
C GLU A 118 -2.00 0.35 12.04
N LEU A 119 -3.20 -0.21 12.19
CA LEU A 119 -4.28 0.03 11.25
C LEU A 119 -4.78 1.47 11.39
N TRP A 120 -5.02 2.08 10.25
CA TRP A 120 -5.72 3.35 10.15
C TRP A 120 -7.19 3.13 10.52
N GLU A 121 -7.69 4.00 11.38
CA GLU A 121 -9.09 4.05 11.76
C GLU A 121 -9.66 5.39 11.29
N ALA A 122 -10.85 5.36 10.70
CA ALA A 122 -11.60 6.57 10.43
C ALA A 122 -11.94 7.25 11.75
N ARG A 123 -11.34 8.41 12.01
CA ARG A 123 -11.74 9.25 13.13
C ARG A 123 -13.07 9.93 12.78
N LEU A 124 -14.16 9.37 13.29
CA LEU A 124 -15.49 9.98 13.29
C LEU A 124 -15.53 11.20 14.21
#